data_AF-A0A1T5HWS3-F1
#
_entry.id   AF-A0A1T5HWS3-F1
#
_cell.length_a   1.000
_cell.length_b   1.000
_cell.length_c   1.000
_cell.angle_alpha   90.00
_cell.angle_beta   90.00
_cell.angle_gamma   90.00
#
_symmetry.space_group_name_H-M   'P 1'
#
loop_
_entity.id
_entity.type
_entity.pdbx_description
1 polymer ?
#
loop_
_entity_poly.entity_id
_entity_poly.type
_entity_poly.pdbx_seq_one_letter_code
_entity_poly.pdbx_strand_id
1 'polypeptide(L)'
;MRESKQYSRRQLFTHFARQPIESPPRLLISNTCDNLYGYCESCVDVCPEQAILWLADKKPTIDVAKCRHCKRCIDACFINAITINE
;
A
#
# COMPACT_ATOMS: atom_id res chain seq x y z
N MET A 1 -30.56 25.28 15.21
CA MET A 1 -31.49 24.13 15.10
C MET A 1 -30.90 23.22 14.02
N ARG A 2 -30.54 21.97 14.33
CA ARG A 2 -30.03 21.01 13.33
C ARG A 2 -31.21 20.18 12.84
N GLU A 3 -31.64 20.38 11.61
CA GLU A 3 -32.71 19.59 11.00
C GLU A 3 -32.25 18.15 10.79
N SER A 4 -33.02 17.21 11.31
CA SER A 4 -32.80 15.78 11.14
C SER A 4 -33.47 15.34 9.84
N LYS A 5 -32.71 15.19 8.75
CA LYS A 5 -33.26 14.66 7.49
C LYS A 5 -33.64 13.20 7.68
N GLN A 6 -34.94 12.89 7.55
CA GLN A 6 -35.46 11.54 7.68
C GLN A 6 -35.34 10.79 6.34
N TYR A 7 -34.32 9.95 6.23
CA TYR A 7 -34.07 9.12 5.05
C TYR A 7 -34.77 7.75 5.18
N SER A 8 -35.43 7.29 4.13
CA SER A 8 -36.02 5.95 4.04
C SER A 8 -34.95 4.87 4.14
N ARG A 9 -35.31 3.68 4.67
CA ARG A 9 -34.40 2.51 4.75
C ARG A 9 -33.75 2.19 3.41
N ARG A 10 -34.48 2.31 2.29
CA ARG A 10 -33.92 2.10 0.93
C ARG A 10 -32.92 3.18 0.53
N GLN A 11 -33.13 4.43 0.94
CA GLN A 11 -32.25 5.56 0.63
C GLN A 11 -30.94 5.50 1.43
N LEU A 12 -30.94 4.93 2.63
CA LEU A 12 -29.70 4.74 3.40
C LEU A 12 -28.70 3.83 2.66
N PHE A 13 -29.18 2.77 2.00
CA PHE A 13 -28.31 1.83 1.30
C PHE A 13 -27.60 2.44 0.09
N THR A 14 -28.26 3.32 -0.66
CA THR A 14 -27.66 3.95 -1.85
C THR A 14 -26.88 5.21 -1.51
N HIS A 15 -27.36 6.01 -0.55
CA HIS A 15 -26.72 7.27 -0.18
C HIS A 15 -25.38 7.09 0.55
N PHE A 16 -25.21 5.96 1.25
CA PHE A 16 -23.97 5.59 1.93
C PHE A 16 -23.24 4.41 1.26
N ALA A 17 -23.62 4.05 0.03
CA ALA A 17 -22.87 3.06 -0.74
C ALA A 17 -21.46 3.61 -1.00
N ARG A 18 -20.42 2.86 -0.60
CA ARG A 18 -19.05 3.18 -1.00
C ARG A 18 -18.94 2.95 -2.50
N GLN A 19 -18.45 3.97 -3.21
CA GLN A 19 -18.12 3.86 -4.63
C GLN A 19 -17.07 2.74 -4.82
N PRO A 20 -17.11 2.00 -5.94
CA PRO A 20 -16.05 1.06 -6.29
C PRO A 20 -14.73 1.83 -6.36
N ILE A 21 -13.73 1.40 -5.59
CA ILE A 21 -12.41 2.04 -5.59
C ILE A 21 -11.73 1.61 -6.90
N GLU A 22 -11.44 2.57 -7.78
CA GLU A 22 -10.56 2.37 -8.95
C GLU A 22 -9.23 1.76 -8.49
N SER A 23 -8.60 0.95 -9.34
CA SER A 23 -7.53 0.01 -8.97
C SER A 23 -6.54 0.56 -7.92
N PRO A 24 -6.20 -0.22 -6.87
CA PRO A 24 -5.35 0.27 -5.80
C PRO A 24 -3.97 0.70 -6.35
N PRO A 25 -3.40 1.79 -5.81
CA PRO A 25 -2.11 2.31 -6.26
C PRO A 25 -1.03 1.25 -6.07
N ARG A 26 -0.20 1.03 -7.10
CA ARG A 26 0.85 -0.01 -7.03
C ARG A 26 2.15 0.57 -6.50
N LEU A 27 2.76 -0.16 -5.59
CA LEU A 27 4.13 0.09 -5.15
C LEU A 27 5.12 -0.52 -6.14
N LEU A 28 6.16 0.23 -6.48
CA LEU A 28 7.23 -0.18 -7.38
C LEU A 28 8.58 -0.10 -6.69
N ILE A 29 9.44 -1.08 -6.97
CA ILE A 29 10.82 -1.12 -6.48
C ILE A 29 11.78 -0.92 -7.66
N SER A 30 12.53 0.18 -7.62
CA SER A 30 13.47 0.60 -8.66
C SER A 30 14.71 -0.31 -8.72
N ASN A 31 15.48 -0.20 -9.80
CA ASN A 31 16.79 -0.84 -9.95
C ASN A 31 17.91 -0.21 -9.10
N THR A 32 17.63 0.87 -8.38
CA THR A 32 18.56 1.44 -7.40
C THR A 32 18.46 0.77 -6.03
N CYS A 33 17.55 -0.21 -5.86
CA CYS A 33 17.40 -0.97 -4.61
C CYS A 33 18.73 -1.57 -4.13
N ASP A 34 19.13 -1.20 -2.92
CA ASP A 34 20.41 -1.60 -2.34
C ASP A 34 20.49 -3.11 -2.07
N ASN A 35 19.36 -3.81 -1.98
CA ASN A 35 19.36 -5.27 -1.84
C ASN A 35 20.04 -6.02 -2.99
N LEU A 36 20.20 -5.39 -4.16
CA LEU A 36 20.91 -5.98 -5.29
C LEU A 36 22.39 -6.22 -5.00
N TYR A 37 23.00 -5.49 -4.06
CA TYR A 37 24.44 -5.53 -3.80
C TYR A 37 24.80 -5.50 -2.31
N GLY A 38 23.97 -4.89 -1.47
CA GLY A 38 24.20 -4.62 -0.06
C GLY A 38 23.32 -5.40 0.92
N TYR A 39 22.52 -6.36 0.44
CA TYR A 39 21.68 -7.23 1.29
C TYR A 39 20.70 -6.48 2.22
N CYS A 40 20.24 -5.30 1.80
CA CYS A 40 19.31 -4.48 2.58
C CYS A 40 17.91 -5.10 2.65
N GLU A 41 17.34 -5.16 3.86
CA GLU A 41 16.00 -5.73 4.12
C GLU A 41 15.05 -4.78 4.86
N SER A 42 15.39 -3.51 5.04
CA SER A 42 14.63 -2.56 5.88
C SER A 42 13.14 -2.44 5.54
N CYS A 43 12.78 -2.60 4.25
CA CYS A 43 11.38 -2.58 3.83
C CYS A 43 10.58 -3.80 4.34
N VAL A 44 11.23 -4.95 4.51
CA VAL A 44 10.66 -6.19 5.03
C VAL A 44 10.38 -6.04 6.52
N ASP A 45 11.37 -5.55 7.27
CA ASP A 45 11.30 -5.38 8.73
C ASP A 45 10.12 -4.52 9.18
N VAL A 46 9.83 -3.46 8.42
CA VAL A 46 8.75 -2.51 8.75
C VAL A 46 7.38 -2.93 8.23
N CYS A 47 7.28 -4.01 7.46
CA CYS A 47 6.02 -4.41 6.82
C CYS A 47 5.15 -5.23 7.79
N PRO A 48 4.06 -4.67 8.36
CA PRO A 48 3.25 -5.39 9.35
C PRO A 48 2.49 -6.58 8.75
N GLU A 49 2.22 -6.52 7.43
CA GLU A 49 1.45 -7.54 6.71
C GLU A 49 2.33 -8.63 6.10
N GLN A 50 3.66 -8.54 6.28
CA GLN A 50 4.63 -9.45 5.66
C GLN A 50 4.39 -9.60 4.15
N ALA A 51 4.05 -8.49 3.49
CA ALA A 51 3.69 -8.44 2.09
C ALA A 51 4.91 -8.33 1.16
N ILE A 52 6.13 -8.25 1.70
CA ILE A 52 7.35 -8.08 0.92
C ILE A 52 8.15 -9.38 0.98
N LEU A 53 8.37 -10.00 -0.17
CA LEU A 53 9.25 -11.15 -0.32
C LEU A 53 10.65 -10.68 -0.68
N TRP A 54 11.59 -11.03 0.19
CA TRP A 54 13.00 -10.71 0.03
C TRP A 54 13.78 -11.91 -0.52
N LEU A 55 14.75 -11.64 -1.38
CA LEU A 55 15.66 -12.62 -1.95
C LEU A 55 17.04 -11.98 -2.09
N ALA A 56 18.10 -12.74 -1.83
CA ALA A 56 19.48 -12.29 -2.02
C ALA A 56 19.73 -11.84 -3.47
N ASP A 57 20.50 -10.77 -3.63
CA ASP A 57 20.92 -10.19 -4.92
C ASP A 57 19.76 -9.88 -5.88
N LYS A 58 18.56 -9.63 -5.35
CA LYS A 58 17.34 -9.35 -6.13
C LYS A 58 16.55 -8.21 -5.53
N LYS A 59 15.79 -7.51 -6.35
CA LYS A 59 14.78 -6.57 -5.82
C LYS A 59 13.70 -7.36 -5.08
N PRO A 60 13.26 -6.90 -3.90
CA PRO A 60 12.10 -7.50 -3.24
C PRO A 60 10.86 -7.44 -4.14
N THR A 61 9.92 -8.35 -3.93
CA THR A 61 8.62 -8.34 -4.61
C THR A 61 7.51 -8.06 -3.61
N ILE A 62 6.47 -7.36 -4.05
CA ILE A 62 5.33 -6.96 -3.21
C ILE A 62 4.14 -7.83 -3.56
N ASP A 63 3.64 -8.57 -2.59
CA ASP A 63 2.36 -9.26 -2.64
C ASP A 63 1.22 -8.25 -2.49
N VAL A 64 0.60 -7.90 -3.62
CA VAL A 64 -0.48 -6.91 -3.70
C VAL A 64 -1.72 -7.36 -2.93
N ALA A 65 -1.94 -8.67 -2.77
CA ALA A 65 -3.09 -9.19 -2.02
C ALA A 65 -2.94 -8.95 -0.51
N LYS A 66 -1.71 -8.92 0.00
CA LYS A 66 -1.40 -8.62 1.41
C LYS A 66 -1.14 -7.15 1.66
N CYS A 67 -0.68 -6.41 0.65
CA CYS A 67 -0.33 -5.00 0.81
C CYS A 67 -1.54 -4.13 1.18
N ARG A 68 -1.48 -3.48 2.34
CA ARG A 68 -2.50 -2.53 2.81
C ARG A 68 -2.17 -1.06 2.51
N HIS A 69 -1.15 -0.81 1.68
CA HIS A 69 -0.74 0.53 1.24
C HIS A 69 -0.45 1.49 2.41
N CYS A 70 0.11 0.99 3.51
CA CYS A 70 0.44 1.77 4.70
C CYS A 70 1.69 2.65 4.56
N LYS A 71 2.41 2.53 3.44
CA LYS A 71 3.58 3.35 3.05
C LYS A 71 4.83 3.25 3.94
N ARG A 72 4.81 2.48 5.04
CA ARG A 72 5.97 2.27 5.93
C ARG A 72 7.25 1.84 5.22
N CYS A 73 7.14 1.00 4.18
CA CYS A 73 8.29 0.56 3.39
C CYS A 73 8.96 1.70 2.61
N ILE A 74 8.19 2.72 2.20
CA ILE A 74 8.72 3.93 1.55
C ILE A 74 9.52 4.72 2.59
N ASP A 75 8.92 4.97 3.77
CA ASP A 75 9.55 5.74 4.84
C ASP A 75 10.85 5.09 5.35
N ALA A 76 10.90 3.75 5.38
CA ALA A 76 12.09 3.01 5.80
C ALA A 76 13.20 2.94 4.74
N CYS A 77 12.90 3.24 3.47
CA CYS A 77 13.86 3.13 2.39
C CYS A 77 14.73 4.39 2.32
N PHE A 78 15.90 4.38 2.98
CA PHE A 78 16.80 5.53 3.06
C PHE A 78 17.29 6.09 1.70
N ILE A 79 17.31 5.25 0.66
CA ILE A 79 17.66 5.66 -0.72
C ILE A 79 16.45 5.97 -1.61
N ASN A 80 15.23 5.91 -1.07
CA ASN A 80 13.99 6.16 -1.82
C ASN A 80 13.81 5.27 -3.06
N ALA A 81 14.19 3.99 -2.99
CA ALA A 81 14.04 3.04 -4.09
C ALA A 81 12.60 2.50 -4.27
N ILE A 82 11.67 2.85 -3.38
CA ILE A 82 10.27 2.41 -3.42
C ILE A 82 9.37 3.62 -3.69
N THR A 83 8.56 3.54 -4.75
CA THR A 83 7.63 4.62 -5.16
C THR A 83 6.21 4.10 -5.34
N ILE A 84 5.25 5.02 -5.39
CA ILE A 84 3.84 4.74 -5.72
C ILE A 84 3.57 5.26 -7.13
N ASN A 85 2.94 4.44 -7.96
CA ASN A 85 2.31 4.91 -9.19
C ASN A 85 0.80 4.99 -8.99
N GLU A 86 0.23 6.11 -9.43
CA GLU A 86 -1.22 6.33 -9.59
C GLU A 86 -1.72 5.72 -10.89
#